data_AF-A0A0F9JX90-F1
#
_entry.id   AF-A0A0F9JX90-F1
#
_cell.length_a   1.000
_cell.length_b   1.000
_cell.length_c   1.000
_cell.angle_alpha   90.00
_cell.angle_beta   90.00
_cell.angle_gamma   90.00
#
_symmetry.space_group_name_H-M   'P 1'
#
loop_
_entity.id
_entity.type
_entity.pdbx_description
1 polymer ?
#
loop_
_entity_poly.entity_id
_entity_poly.type
_entity_poly.pdbx_seq_one_letter_code
_entity_poly.pdbx_strand_id
1 'polypeptide(L)'
;MHEEFMWLDFIPVPHFVSYAFLASFILIGVALMLRGGMALVPRGVQNLVEVLAEAMLNLSEETIGERWGRTFFPFIATLFMFILTCNLMGLIPGFTSPTSNLNMTAAMAVPVFLVYQ
;
A
#
# COMPACT_ATOMS: atom_id res chain seq x y z
N MET A 1 -5.11 10.15 27.98
CA MET A 1 -5.05 10.09 26.51
C MET A 1 -6.47 10.17 26.03
N HIS A 2 -6.84 11.22 25.32
CA HIS A 2 -8.21 11.38 24.85
C HIS A 2 -8.55 10.18 23.97
N GLU A 3 -9.65 9.49 24.26
CA GLU A 3 -10.23 8.53 23.33
C GLU A 3 -10.75 9.34 22.14
N GLU A 4 -9.85 9.63 21.20
CA GLU A 4 -10.23 10.23 19.94
C GLU A 4 -11.16 9.24 19.25
N PHE A 5 -12.40 9.67 19.03
CA PHE A 5 -13.40 8.89 18.30
C PHE A 5 -12.79 8.39 16.99
N MET A 6 -12.66 7.07 16.88
CA MET A 6 -12.13 6.42 15.70
C MET A 6 -13.29 5.83 14.90
N TRP A 7 -13.27 6.03 13.59
CA TRP A 7 -14.38 5.63 12.71
C TRP A 7 -14.73 4.14 12.77
N LEU A 8 -13.78 3.28 13.18
CA LEU A 8 -13.93 1.83 13.25
C LEU A 8 -14.06 1.27 14.69
N ASP A 9 -14.38 2.10 15.69
CA ASP A 9 -14.48 1.67 17.10
C ASP A 9 -15.55 0.60 17.39
N PHE A 10 -16.51 0.42 16.49
CA PHE A 10 -17.55 -0.59 16.63
C PHE A 10 -17.07 -2.02 16.30
N ILE A 11 -15.87 -2.18 15.72
CA ILE A 11 -15.31 -3.49 15.38
C ILE A 11 -14.49 -4.00 16.58
N PRO A 12 -14.75 -5.21 17.12
CA PRO A 12 -14.04 -5.75 18.29
C PRO A 12 -12.66 -6.32 17.91
N VAL A 13 -11.86 -5.56 17.18
CA VAL A 13 -10.52 -5.91 16.69
C VAL A 13 -9.61 -4.70 16.88
N PRO A 14 -8.30 -4.87 17.18
CA PRO A 14 -7.41 -3.74 17.37
C PRO A 14 -7.41 -2.77 16.18
N HIS A 15 -7.40 -1.47 16.45
CA HIS A 15 -7.56 -0.43 15.42
C HIS A 15 -6.56 -0.58 14.28
N PHE A 16 -5.27 -0.79 14.57
CA PHE A 16 -4.24 -0.96 13.54
C PHE A 16 -4.53 -2.12 12.58
N VAL A 17 -5.20 -3.20 13.04
CA VAL A 17 -5.62 -4.32 12.19
C VAL A 17 -6.83 -3.94 11.35
N SER A 18 -7.84 -3.30 11.96
CA SER A 18 -9.06 -2.87 11.25
C SER A 18 -8.75 -1.87 10.12
N TYR A 19 -7.90 -0.88 10.39
CA TYR A 19 -7.46 0.10 9.39
C TYR A 19 -6.51 -0.50 8.35
N ALA A 20 -5.69 -1.50 8.72
CA ALA A 20 -4.88 -2.24 7.74
C ALA A 20 -5.76 -3.00 6.75
N PHE A 21 -6.81 -3.69 7.23
CA PHE A 21 -7.77 -4.34 6.34
C PHE A 21 -8.53 -3.33 5.47
N LEU A 22 -8.92 -2.19 6.02
CA LEU A 22 -9.54 -1.12 5.24
C LEU A 22 -8.60 -0.65 4.11
N ALA A 23 -7.32 -0.39 4.40
CA ALA A 23 -6.32 -0.03 3.39
C ALA A 23 -6.19 -1.12 2.31
N SER A 24 -6.13 -2.40 2.70
CA SER A 24 -6.09 -3.52 1.77
C SER A 24 -7.33 -3.59 0.88
N PHE A 25 -8.53 -3.41 1.44
CA PHE A 25 -9.77 -3.43 0.65
C PHE A 25 -9.86 -2.25 -0.31
N ILE A 26 -9.43 -1.05 0.11
CA ILE A 26 -9.35 0.12 -0.77
C ILE A 26 -8.42 -0.19 -1.95
N LEU A 27 -7.21 -0.69 -1.69
CA LEU A 27 -6.24 -0.99 -2.73
C LEU A 27 -6.72 -2.09 -3.69
N ILE A 28 -7.29 -3.17 -3.16
CA ILE A 28 -7.87 -4.25 -3.97
C ILE A 28 -9.03 -3.72 -4.83
N GLY A 29 -9.91 -2.92 -4.24
CA GLY A 29 -11.03 -2.30 -4.96
C GLY A 29 -10.55 -1.43 -6.11
N VAL A 30 -9.59 -0.53 -5.84
CA VAL A 30 -8.97 0.33 -6.86
C VAL A 30 -8.31 -0.52 -7.96
N ALA A 31 -7.55 -1.55 -7.60
CA ALA A 31 -6.88 -2.42 -8.56
C ALA A 31 -7.88 -3.18 -9.46
N LEU A 32 -8.97 -3.69 -8.90
CA LEU A 32 -10.03 -4.37 -9.66
C LEU A 32 -10.78 -3.42 -10.59
N MET A 33 -11.06 -2.19 -10.13
CA MET A 33 -11.70 -1.15 -10.96
C MET A 33 -10.81 -0.76 -12.15
N LEU A 34 -9.51 -0.57 -11.91
CA LEU A 34 -8.55 -0.24 -12.97
C LEU A 34 -8.40 -1.39 -13.96
N ARG A 35 -8.34 -2.64 -13.49
CA ARG A 35 -8.21 -3.83 -14.34
C ARG A 35 -9.31 -3.94 -15.39
N GLY A 36 -10.55 -3.60 -15.03
CA GLY A 36 -11.70 -3.72 -15.93
C GLY A 36 -11.82 -2.61 -17.00
N GLY A 37 -11.04 -1.53 -16.87
CA GLY A 37 -11.17 -0.32 -17.69
C GLY A 37 -9.88 0.13 -18.38
N MET A 38 -8.83 -0.70 -18.41
CA MET A 38 -7.55 -0.33 -19.04
C MET A 38 -7.73 -0.08 -20.54
N ALA A 39 -7.55 1.16 -20.96
CA ALA A 39 -7.54 1.54 -22.35
C ALA A 39 -6.11 1.55 -22.89
N LEU A 40 -5.95 1.24 -24.19
CA LEU A 40 -4.63 1.26 -24.84
C LEU A 40 -4.00 2.65 -24.87
N VAL A 41 -4.83 3.71 -24.86
CA VAL A 41 -4.40 5.10 -24.66
C VAL A 41 -4.85 5.52 -23.26
N PRO A 42 -3.93 5.68 -22.30
CA PRO A 42 -4.29 5.93 -20.91
C PRO A 42 -4.95 7.31 -20.76
N ARG A 43 -5.99 7.38 -19.91
CA ARG A 43 -6.69 8.62 -19.59
C ARG A 43 -7.03 8.70 -18.10
N GLY A 44 -6.99 9.92 -17.55
CA GLY A 44 -7.37 10.19 -16.17
C GLY A 44 -6.51 9.46 -15.14
N VAL A 45 -7.15 8.68 -14.26
CA VAL A 45 -6.49 7.96 -13.15
C VAL A 45 -5.52 6.88 -13.65
N GLN A 46 -5.78 6.26 -14.82
CA GLN A 46 -4.87 5.29 -15.41
C GLN A 46 -3.49 5.91 -15.68
N ASN A 47 -3.44 7.15 -16.18
CA ASN A 47 -2.18 7.85 -16.47
C ASN A 47 -1.36 8.10 -15.19
N LEU A 48 -2.02 8.48 -14.09
CA LEU A 48 -1.33 8.67 -12.81
C LEU A 48 -0.73 7.37 -12.29
N VAL A 49 -1.51 6.28 -12.37
CA VAL A 49 -1.07 4.96 -11.89
C VAL A 49 0.07 4.41 -12.75
N GLU A 50 0.01 4.58 -14.07
CA GLU A 50 1.08 4.15 -14.97
C GLU A 50 2.38 4.92 -14.73
N VAL A 51 2.32 6.25 -14.60
CA VAL A 51 3.51 7.07 -14.30
C VAL A 51 4.13 6.67 -12.96
N LEU A 52 3.30 6.43 -11.94
CA LEU A 52 3.80 5.99 -10.64
C LEU A 52 4.42 4.59 -10.72
N ALA A 53 3.76 3.64 -11.39
CA ALA A 53 4.26 2.28 -11.57
C ALA A 53 5.57 2.25 -12.36
N GLU A 54 5.68 3.05 -13.42
CA GLU A 54 6.90 3.17 -14.23
C GLU A 54 8.05 3.78 -13.42
N ALA A 55 7.80 4.85 -12.67
CA ALA A 55 8.81 5.43 -11.77
C ALA A 55 9.32 4.41 -10.74
N MET A 56 8.42 3.63 -10.16
CA MET A 56 8.77 2.58 -9.20
C MET A 56 9.52 1.42 -9.83
N LEU A 57 9.17 1.04 -11.08
CA LEU A 57 9.86 -0.01 -11.81
C LEU A 57 11.28 0.42 -12.14
N ASN A 58 11.46 1.62 -12.67
CA ASN A 58 12.78 2.18 -12.99
C ASN A 58 13.68 2.24 -11.75
N LEU A 59 13.15 2.71 -10.62
CA LEU A 59 13.87 2.71 -9.35
C LEU A 59 14.28 1.30 -8.90
N SER A 60 13.38 0.32 -9.08
CA SER A 60 13.65 -1.07 -8.73
C SER A 60 14.75 -1.67 -9.61
N GLU A 61 14.68 -1.42 -10.93
CA GLU A 61 15.68 -1.88 -11.90
C GLU A 61 17.06 -1.23 -11.66
N GLU A 62 17.10 0.06 -11.32
CA GLU A 62 18.33 0.78 -10.99
C GLU A 62 18.97 0.27 -9.70
N THR A 63 18.16 -0.11 -8.71
CA THR A 63 18.64 -0.49 -7.37
C THR A 63 19.11 -1.94 -7.30
N ILE A 64 18.32 -2.88 -7.82
CA ILE A 64 18.58 -4.33 -7.68
C ILE A 64 18.88 -5.03 -9.02
N GLY A 65 18.98 -4.26 -10.11
CA GLY A 65 19.24 -4.73 -11.46
C GLY A 65 17.98 -5.15 -12.21
N GLU A 66 18.00 -5.06 -13.54
CA GLU A 66 16.81 -5.24 -14.40
C GLU A 66 16.06 -6.57 -14.17
N ARG A 67 16.81 -7.69 -14.08
CA ARG A 67 16.22 -9.02 -13.88
C ARG A 67 15.48 -9.14 -12.55
N TRP A 68 16.11 -8.73 -11.46
CA TRP A 68 15.52 -8.85 -10.12
C TRP A 68 14.49 -7.76 -9.86
N GLY A 69 14.73 -6.54 -10.39
CA GLY A 69 13.81 -5.42 -10.40
C GLY A 69 12.45 -5.83 -10.96
N ARG A 70 12.41 -6.36 -12.18
CA ARG A 70 11.15 -6.85 -12.80
C ARG A 70 10.51 -8.01 -12.04
N THR A 71 11.32 -8.90 -11.49
CA THR A 71 10.83 -10.09 -10.76
C THR A 71 10.15 -9.71 -9.45
N PHE A 72 10.76 -8.80 -8.67
CA PHE A 72 10.26 -8.38 -7.36
C PHE A 72 9.39 -7.13 -7.42
N PHE A 73 9.28 -6.47 -8.57
CA PHE A 73 8.47 -5.27 -8.75
C PHE A 73 7.04 -5.40 -8.20
N PRO A 74 6.27 -6.48 -8.48
CA PRO A 74 4.91 -6.60 -7.93
C PRO A 74 4.87 -6.58 -6.40
N PHE A 75 5.88 -7.18 -5.75
CA PHE A 75 6.00 -7.22 -4.30
C PHE A 75 6.37 -5.85 -3.73
N ILE A 76 7.40 -5.21 -4.29
CA ILE A 76 7.84 -3.85 -3.92
C ILE A 76 6.70 -2.86 -4.11
N ALA A 77 5.99 -2.95 -5.24
CA ALA A 77 4.89 -2.05 -5.56
C ALA A 77 3.71 -2.18 -4.60
N THR A 78 3.37 -3.41 -4.22
CA THR A 78 2.32 -3.68 -3.24
C THR A 78 2.66 -3.09 -1.87
N LEU A 79 3.89 -3.30 -1.39
CA LEU A 79 4.33 -2.75 -0.10
C LEU A 79 4.31 -1.22 -0.11
N PHE A 80 4.83 -0.61 -1.17
CA PHE A 80 4.83 0.84 -1.32
C PHE A 80 3.40 1.41 -1.28
N MET A 81 2.50 0.88 -2.11
CA MET A 81 1.12 1.35 -2.19
C MET A 81 0.37 1.15 -0.86
N PHE A 82 0.63 0.03 -0.19
CA PHE A 82 0.07 -0.26 1.12
C PHE A 82 0.52 0.73 2.20
N ILE A 83 1.84 0.95 2.32
CA ILE A 83 2.42 1.87 3.30
C ILE A 83 1.97 3.30 3.01
N LEU A 84 1.98 3.72 1.74
CA LEU A 84 1.50 5.03 1.31
C LEU A 84 0.05 5.25 1.72
N THR A 85 -0.83 4.29 1.44
CA THR A 85 -2.26 4.38 1.80
C THR A 85 -2.45 4.48 3.31
N CYS A 86 -1.74 3.66 4.08
CA CYS A 86 -1.78 3.72 5.54
C CYS A 86 -1.35 5.10 6.08
N ASN A 87 -0.26 5.64 5.55
CA ASN A 87 0.25 6.94 5.97
C ASN A 87 -0.72 8.08 5.58
N LEU A 88 -1.35 8.01 4.41
CA LEU A 88 -2.36 8.98 3.99
C LEU A 88 -3.64 8.88 4.83
N MET A 89 -4.05 7.67 5.24
CA MET A 89 -5.18 7.50 6.15
C MET A 89 -4.94 8.19 7.49
N GLY A 90 -3.71 8.17 8.01
CA GLY A 90 -3.36 8.87 9.25
C GLY A 90 -3.49 10.40 9.20
N LEU A 91 -3.63 11.00 8.01
CA LEU A 91 -3.88 12.44 7.86
C LEU A 91 -5.36 12.80 8.06
N ILE A 92 -6.26 11.82 7.97
CA ILE A 92 -7.70 12.03 8.10
C ILE A 92 -8.07 12.07 9.58
N PRO A 93 -8.71 13.16 10.08
CA PRO A 93 -9.16 13.22 11.47
C PRO A 93 -10.08 12.03 11.84
N GLY A 94 -9.79 11.39 12.96
CA GLY A 94 -10.50 10.19 13.44
C GLY A 94 -10.01 8.86 12.82
N PHE A 95 -9.06 8.88 11.88
CA PHE A 95 -8.36 7.68 11.43
C PHE A 95 -7.01 7.56 12.15
N THR A 96 -6.54 6.32 12.31
CA THR A 96 -5.15 6.07 12.74
C THR A 96 -4.41 5.34 11.63
N SER A 97 -3.12 5.66 11.46
CA SER A 97 -2.27 4.92 10.53
C SER A 97 -1.89 3.56 11.13
N PRO A 98 -2.12 2.44 10.42
CA PRO A 98 -1.60 1.14 10.82
C PRO A 98 -0.08 1.12 11.06
N THR A 99 0.68 1.95 10.35
CA THR A 99 2.15 2.03 10.45
C THR A 99 2.65 2.66 11.75
N SER A 100 1.77 3.22 12.58
CA SER A 100 2.13 3.71 13.93
C SER A 100 2.42 2.57 14.92
N ASN A 101 1.97 1.34 14.62
CA ASN A 101 2.19 0.18 15.46
C ASN A 101 3.42 -0.62 15.00
N LEU A 102 4.32 -0.93 15.94
CA LEU A 102 5.54 -1.69 15.67
C LEU A 102 5.25 -3.09 15.10
N ASN A 103 4.18 -3.76 15.53
CA ASN A 103 3.83 -5.08 15.01
C ASN A 103 3.49 -5.01 13.52
N MET A 104 2.88 -3.90 13.09
CA MET A 104 2.53 -3.70 11.68
C MET A 104 3.77 -3.49 10.82
N THR A 105 4.70 -2.66 11.28
CA THR A 105 5.96 -2.42 10.55
C THR A 105 6.84 -3.67 10.55
N ALA A 106 6.91 -4.39 11.66
CA ALA A 106 7.61 -5.68 11.75
C ALA A 106 6.99 -6.74 10.81
N ALA A 107 5.66 -6.82 10.75
CA ALA A 107 4.97 -7.75 9.85
C ALA A 107 5.29 -7.49 8.37
N MET A 108 5.49 -6.23 7.97
CA MET A 108 5.92 -5.89 6.61
C MET A 108 7.42 -6.14 6.39
N ALA A 109 8.24 -5.93 7.43
CA ALA A 109 9.69 -6.11 7.34
C ALA A 109 10.12 -7.58 7.20
N VAL A 110 9.41 -8.52 7.85
CA VAL A 110 9.77 -9.95 7.84
C VAL A 110 9.78 -10.54 6.42
N PRO A 111 8.73 -10.40 5.59
CA PRO A 111 8.76 -10.87 4.21
C PRO A 111 9.88 -10.25 3.38
N VAL A 112 10.15 -8.95 3.56
CA VAL A 112 11.25 -8.26 2.86
C VAL A 112 12.60 -8.88 3.23
N PHE A 113 12.83 -9.12 4.51
CA PHE A 113 14.05 -9.75 5.00
C PHE A 113 14.23 -11.17 4.46
N LEU A 114 13.16 -11.97 4.43
CA LEU A 114 13.20 -13.34 3.90
C LEU A 114 13.40 -13.40 2.39
N VAL A 115 12.91 -12.41 1.64
CA VAL A 115 13.12 -12.31 0.19
C VAL A 115 14.57 -11.94 -0.14
N TYR A 116 15.21 -11.16 0.73
CA TYR A 116 16.58 -10.70 0.52
C TYR A 116 17.65 -11.77 0.83
N GLN A 117 17.35 -12.70 1.73
CA GLN A 117 18.26 -13.80 2.12
C GLN A 117 18.25 -14.94 1.10
#